data_AF-A0A924WEM4-F1
#
_entry.id   AF-A0A924WEM4-F1
#
_cell.length_a   1.000
_cell.length_b   1.000
_cell.length_c   1.000
_cell.angle_alpha   90.00
_cell.angle_beta   90.00
_cell.angle_gamma   90.00
#
_symmetry.space_group_name_H-M   'P 1'
#
loop_
_entity.id
_entity.type
_entity.pdbx_description
1 polymer ?
#
loop_
_entity_poly.entity_id
_entity_poly.type
_entity_poly.pdbx_seq_one_letter_code
_entity_poly.pdbx_strand_id
1 'polypeptide(L)'
;EYITGLKITELCADISTFVPGRLLDDDGNVLLHFEGGAKGILHASQIAAGEENNLNIRVYGEKGGLEWRQMEPNSLIVKWLDKPMQVFRTGGVGPIYPEAQAAARIPAGHPEGYLEAFANIYRNFAHCVRAYEAGHKPDPIHADFPSIQDGVRGMRFIEKVIASGKSKAKWVKMG
;
A
#
# COMPACT_ATOMS: atom_id res chain seq x y z
N GLU A 1 1.76 -1.35 6.01
CA GLU A 1 0.92 -2.07 6.99
C GLU A 1 -0.04 -3.05 6.32
N TYR A 2 -0.87 -2.63 5.35
CA TYR A 2 -1.82 -3.53 4.66
C TYR A 2 -1.17 -4.81 4.10
N ILE A 3 -0.14 -4.67 3.25
CA ILE A 3 0.53 -5.82 2.61
C ILE A 3 1.35 -6.66 3.60
N THR A 4 2.05 -5.99 4.53
CA THR A 4 2.98 -6.65 5.44
C THR A 4 2.31 -7.22 6.69
N GLY A 5 1.10 -6.77 7.02
CA GLY A 5 0.45 -6.99 8.31
C GLY A 5 1.08 -6.25 9.49
N LEU A 6 2.30 -5.71 9.33
CA LEU A 6 3.09 -5.12 10.42
C LEU A 6 2.72 -3.65 10.66
N LYS A 7 2.59 -3.28 11.93
CA LYS A 7 2.39 -1.90 12.39
C LYS A 7 3.72 -1.15 12.55
N ILE A 8 3.74 0.10 12.08
CA ILE A 8 4.84 1.05 12.32
C ILE A 8 4.85 1.44 13.80
N THR A 9 5.99 1.31 14.48
CA THR A 9 6.16 1.65 15.91
C THR A 9 6.72 3.06 16.09
N GLU A 10 7.65 3.46 15.23
CA GLU A 10 8.24 4.80 15.18
C GLU A 10 8.76 5.14 13.79
N LEU A 11 8.97 6.43 13.55
CA LEU A 11 9.48 6.96 12.29
C LEU A 11 10.46 8.11 12.49
N CYS A 12 11.28 8.36 11.47
CA CYS A 12 12.17 9.51 11.35
C CYS A 12 11.95 10.11 9.96
N ALA A 13 11.36 11.29 9.89
CA ALA A 13 11.04 11.97 8.64
C ALA A 13 11.95 13.18 8.40
N ASP A 14 12.34 13.34 7.15
CA ASP A 14 12.90 14.55 6.56
C ASP A 14 11.95 14.99 5.44
N ILE A 15 11.35 16.17 5.59
CA ILE A 15 10.38 16.73 4.66
C ILE A 15 10.81 18.14 4.27
N SER A 16 10.61 18.47 3.00
CA SER A 16 11.09 19.72 2.43
C SER A 16 10.03 20.36 1.54
N THR A 17 10.07 21.69 1.49
CA THR A 17 9.37 22.48 0.47
C THR A 17 10.43 23.10 -0.42
N PHE A 18 10.66 22.50 -1.58
CA PHE A 18 11.67 22.95 -2.53
C PHE A 18 11.16 24.07 -3.44
N VAL A 19 9.92 23.98 -3.92
CA VAL A 19 9.37 24.99 -4.84
C VAL A 19 9.03 26.28 -4.06
N PRO A 20 9.66 27.42 -4.41
CA PRO A 20 9.39 28.69 -3.73
C PRO A 20 7.91 29.08 -3.80
N GLY A 21 7.35 29.52 -2.67
CA GLY A 21 5.96 29.96 -2.57
C GLY A 21 4.94 28.87 -2.25
N ARG A 22 5.34 27.59 -2.20
CA ARG A 22 4.46 26.52 -1.68
C ARG A 22 4.32 26.62 -0.16
N LEU A 23 3.13 26.31 0.33
CA LEU A 23 2.82 26.28 1.77
C LEU A 23 3.01 24.90 2.41
N LEU A 24 3.05 23.86 1.58
CA LEU A 24 3.14 22.45 1.99
C LEU A 24 4.45 21.84 1.50
N ASP A 25 4.86 20.75 2.16
CA ASP A 25 5.94 19.90 1.69
C ASP A 25 5.65 19.36 0.29
N ASP A 26 6.69 19.27 -0.53
CA ASP A 26 6.65 18.70 -1.87
C ASP A 26 7.65 17.56 -2.10
N ASP A 27 8.42 17.23 -1.06
CA ASP A 27 9.32 16.10 -0.99
C ASP A 27 9.43 15.58 0.45
N GLY A 28 9.46 14.25 0.61
CA GLY A 28 9.53 13.60 1.91
C GLY A 28 10.22 12.25 1.88
N ASN A 29 11.18 12.07 2.79
CA ASN A 29 11.92 10.84 3.04
C ASN A 29 11.67 10.39 4.48
N VAL A 30 11.18 9.16 4.67
CA VAL A 30 10.79 8.65 5.99
C VAL A 30 11.42 7.28 6.23
N LEU A 31 12.24 7.18 7.27
CA LEU A 31 12.70 5.91 7.82
C LEU A 31 11.65 5.36 8.78
N LEU A 32 11.36 4.07 8.67
CA LEU A 32 10.29 3.41 9.41
C LEU A 32 10.86 2.24 10.22
N HIS A 33 10.42 2.13 11.47
CA HIS A 33 10.56 0.91 12.28
C HIS A 33 9.18 0.28 12.47
N PHE A 34 9.12 -1.04 12.31
CA PHE A 34 7.91 -1.83 12.48
C PHE A 34 8.00 -2.72 13.71
N GLU A 35 6.84 -3.18 14.18
CA GLU A 35 6.79 -4.27 15.14
C GLU A 35 7.50 -5.52 14.59
N GLY A 36 8.09 -6.32 15.48
CA GLY A 36 8.90 -7.48 15.08
C GLY A 36 10.27 -7.12 14.48
N GLY A 37 10.67 -5.84 14.50
CA GLY A 37 12.03 -5.40 14.15
C GLY A 37 12.29 -5.16 12.67
N ALA A 38 11.28 -5.34 11.80
CA ALA A 38 11.37 -4.96 10.40
C ALA A 38 11.60 -3.45 10.25
N LYS A 39 12.31 -3.06 9.18
CA LYS A 39 12.61 -1.66 8.85
C LYS A 39 12.13 -1.33 7.45
N GLY A 40 11.84 -0.07 7.19
CA GLY A 40 11.41 0.38 5.88
C GLY A 40 11.82 1.80 5.57
N ILE A 41 11.62 2.16 4.31
CA ILE A 41 11.81 3.50 3.78
C ILE A 41 10.53 3.84 3.01
N LEU A 42 10.00 5.02 3.24
CA LEU A 42 8.98 5.64 2.43
C LEU A 42 9.57 6.91 1.81
N HIS A 43 9.36 7.07 0.52
CA HIS A 43 9.71 8.28 -0.22
C HIS A 43 8.46 8.73 -0.99
N ALA A 44 8.13 10.01 -0.88
CA ALA A 44 7.03 10.63 -1.60
C ALA A 44 7.49 12.00 -2.10
N SER A 45 7.34 12.26 -3.39
CA SER A 45 7.82 13.49 -4.01
C SER A 45 6.89 13.94 -5.13
N GLN A 46 6.64 15.24 -5.18
CA GLN A 46 5.91 15.93 -6.26
C GLN A 46 6.86 16.68 -7.21
N ILE A 47 8.17 16.59 -6.97
CA ILE A 47 9.21 17.29 -7.73
C ILE A 47 10.20 16.33 -8.40
N ALA A 48 9.97 15.02 -8.30
CA ALA A 48 10.73 14.00 -9.00
C ALA A 48 10.40 14.02 -10.51
N ALA A 49 11.13 14.83 -11.26
CA ALA A 49 10.87 15.05 -12.69
C ALA A 49 10.92 13.75 -13.50
N GLY A 50 9.93 13.56 -14.38
CA GLY A 50 9.77 12.37 -15.21
C GLY A 50 8.91 11.27 -14.58
N GLU A 51 8.58 11.38 -13.30
CA GLU A 51 7.64 10.48 -12.64
C GLU A 51 6.19 10.91 -12.91
N GLU A 52 5.36 9.95 -13.33
CA GLU A 52 3.91 10.15 -13.49
C GLU A 52 3.18 9.78 -12.19
N ASN A 53 3.03 8.47 -11.92
CA ASN A 53 2.35 7.95 -10.74
C ASN A 53 3.01 6.64 -10.25
N ASN A 54 4.30 6.72 -9.95
CA ASN A 54 5.18 5.58 -9.67
C ASN A 54 5.06 5.04 -8.23
N LEU A 55 3.84 4.79 -7.77
CA LEU A 55 3.62 4.02 -6.55
C LEU A 55 4.20 2.61 -6.75
N ASN A 56 5.22 2.28 -5.99
CA ASN A 56 5.83 0.97 -5.97
C ASN A 56 6.05 0.50 -4.53
N ILE A 57 5.86 -0.80 -4.32
CA ILE A 57 5.99 -1.42 -3.00
C ILE A 57 6.90 -2.64 -3.14
N ARG A 58 7.88 -2.71 -2.25
CA ARG A 58 8.86 -3.80 -2.18
C ARG A 58 8.89 -4.33 -0.77
N VAL A 59 8.73 -5.65 -0.61
CA VAL A 59 8.76 -6.33 0.68
C VAL A 59 9.82 -7.41 0.61
N TYR A 60 10.69 -7.47 1.61
CA TYR A 60 11.74 -8.48 1.71
C TYR A 60 11.65 -9.16 3.07
N GLY A 61 11.71 -10.48 3.06
CA GLY A 61 11.72 -11.30 4.26
C GLY A 61 12.72 -12.44 4.13
N GLU A 62 12.70 -13.32 5.12
CA GLU A 62 13.68 -14.41 5.25
C GLU A 62 13.58 -15.48 4.17
N LYS A 63 12.49 -15.51 3.38
CA LYS A 63 12.26 -16.51 2.33
C LYS A 63 12.31 -15.95 0.91
N GLY A 64 12.49 -14.64 0.77
CA GLY A 64 12.47 -13.96 -0.51
C GLY A 64 11.85 -12.57 -0.44
N GLY A 65 11.52 -12.02 -1.60
CA GLY A 65 10.91 -10.71 -1.71
C GLY A 65 9.82 -10.62 -2.78
N LEU A 66 9.02 -9.58 -2.64
CA LEU A 66 7.93 -9.21 -3.52
C LEU A 66 8.15 -7.78 -3.99
N GLU A 67 7.76 -7.51 -5.23
CA GLU A 67 7.76 -6.16 -5.80
C GLU A 67 6.54 -5.97 -6.70
N TRP A 68 5.80 -4.90 -6.43
CA TRP A 68 4.61 -4.51 -7.18
C TRP A 68 4.68 -3.02 -7.53
N ARG A 69 4.18 -2.66 -8.72
CA ARG A 69 4.20 -1.29 -9.24
C ARG A 69 2.84 -0.93 -9.81
N GLN A 70 2.29 0.21 -9.41
CA GLN A 70 0.98 0.69 -9.85
C GLN A 70 0.90 0.91 -11.36
N MET A 71 2.00 1.33 -12.00
CA MET A 71 2.02 1.55 -13.46
C MET A 71 2.03 0.25 -14.25
N GLU A 72 2.30 -0.89 -13.60
CA GLU A 72 2.21 -2.23 -14.17
C GLU A 72 1.39 -3.14 -13.22
N PRO A 73 0.12 -2.78 -12.94
CA PRO A 73 -0.59 -3.28 -11.76
C PRO A 73 -0.94 -4.77 -11.84
N ASN A 74 -0.89 -5.34 -13.04
CA ASN A 74 -1.17 -6.75 -13.30
C ASN A 74 0.04 -7.68 -13.09
N SER A 75 1.21 -7.14 -12.74
CA SER A 75 2.45 -7.89 -12.52
C SER A 75 2.88 -7.82 -11.06
N LEU A 76 3.13 -8.98 -10.46
CA LEU A 76 3.83 -9.12 -9.18
C LEU A 76 5.14 -9.85 -9.39
N ILE A 77 6.26 -9.18 -9.10
CA ILE A 77 7.58 -9.79 -9.16
C ILE A 77 7.83 -10.54 -7.85
N VAL A 78 8.22 -11.81 -7.95
CA VAL A 78 8.51 -12.70 -6.84
C VAL A 78 9.96 -13.17 -6.92
N LYS A 79 10.69 -13.02 -5.82
CA LYS A 79 12.15 -13.24 -5.73
C LYS A 79 12.44 -14.21 -4.60
N TRP A 80 12.43 -15.51 -4.88
CA TRP A 80 12.80 -16.53 -3.89
C TRP A 80 14.32 -16.55 -3.66
N LEU A 81 14.77 -17.07 -2.51
CA LEU A 81 16.20 -17.16 -2.22
C LEU A 81 16.96 -18.12 -3.14
N ASP A 82 16.29 -19.16 -3.63
CA ASP A 82 16.88 -20.32 -4.30
C ASP A 82 16.31 -20.57 -5.71
N LYS A 83 15.55 -19.61 -6.26
CA LYS A 83 14.93 -19.74 -7.59
C LYS A 83 15.14 -18.48 -8.44
N PRO A 84 15.07 -18.60 -9.77
CA PRO A 84 14.97 -17.43 -10.64
C PRO A 84 13.80 -16.54 -10.22
N MET A 85 13.95 -15.24 -10.50
CA MET A 85 12.86 -14.29 -10.35
C MET A 85 11.67 -14.71 -11.23
N GLN A 86 10.46 -14.61 -10.66
CA GLN A 86 9.21 -14.99 -11.30
C GLN A 86 8.29 -13.78 -11.42
N VAL A 87 7.46 -13.76 -12.46
CA VAL A 87 6.41 -12.77 -12.63
C VAL A 87 5.06 -13.45 -12.52
N PHE A 88 4.31 -13.11 -11.49
CA PHE A 88 2.95 -13.56 -11.26
C PHE A 88 2.00 -12.54 -11.90
N ARG A 89 0.94 -13.03 -12.56
CA ARG A 89 0.05 -12.22 -13.37
C ARG A 89 -1.39 -12.31 -12.87
N THR A 90 -2.13 -11.20 -12.86
CA THR A 90 -3.57 -11.18 -12.54
C THR A 90 -4.34 -12.16 -13.42
N GLY A 91 -5.27 -12.90 -12.83
CA GLY A 91 -6.02 -13.97 -13.50
C GLY A 91 -5.16 -15.11 -14.05
N GLY A 92 -3.86 -15.12 -13.71
CA GLY A 92 -2.84 -15.96 -14.33
C GLY A 92 -2.99 -17.45 -14.02
N VAL A 93 -2.24 -18.26 -14.76
CA VAL A 93 -2.23 -19.72 -14.64
C VAL A 93 -1.49 -20.13 -13.37
N GLY A 94 -2.12 -20.96 -12.54
CA GLY A 94 -1.53 -21.50 -11.31
C GLY A 94 -2.41 -21.26 -10.09
N PRO A 95 -1.93 -21.63 -8.89
CA PRO A 95 -2.65 -21.38 -7.65
C PRO A 95 -2.66 -19.88 -7.34
N ILE A 96 -3.80 -19.24 -7.54
CA ILE A 96 -4.05 -17.86 -7.14
C ILE A 96 -5.02 -17.87 -5.97
N TYR A 97 -4.72 -17.06 -4.96
CA TYR A 97 -5.56 -16.95 -3.77
C TYR A 97 -6.99 -16.47 -4.11
N PRO A 98 -8.03 -16.96 -3.41
CA PRO A 98 -9.42 -16.59 -3.68
C PRO A 98 -9.66 -15.07 -3.68
N GLU A 99 -8.99 -14.33 -2.82
CA GLU A 99 -9.08 -12.87 -2.69
C GLU A 99 -8.62 -12.16 -3.96
N ALA A 100 -7.49 -12.61 -4.54
CA ALA A 100 -6.99 -12.06 -5.80
C ALA A 100 -7.88 -12.46 -6.99
N GLN A 101 -8.48 -13.66 -6.98
CA GLN A 101 -9.43 -14.07 -8.01
C GLN A 101 -10.74 -13.26 -7.94
N ALA A 102 -11.26 -13.01 -6.73
CA ALA A 102 -12.48 -12.21 -6.52
C ALA A 102 -12.31 -10.74 -6.96
N ALA A 103 -11.09 -10.23 -6.99
CA ALA A 103 -10.76 -8.89 -7.45
C ALA A 103 -10.68 -8.76 -8.98
N ALA A 104 -10.55 -9.87 -9.72
CA ALA A 104 -10.50 -9.87 -11.18
C ALA A 104 -11.90 -9.95 -11.80
N ARG A 105 -12.06 -9.36 -12.98
CA ARG A 105 -13.30 -9.34 -13.78
C ARG A 105 -13.15 -10.07 -15.10
N ILE A 106 -11.94 -10.05 -15.67
CA ILE A 106 -11.67 -10.54 -17.01
C ILE A 106 -10.48 -11.51 -17.00
N PRO A 107 -10.37 -12.41 -18.00
CA PRO A 107 -9.33 -13.43 -18.02
C PRO A 107 -7.91 -12.84 -18.14
N ALA A 108 -6.91 -13.60 -17.70
CA ALA A 108 -5.51 -13.26 -17.87
C ALA A 108 -5.18 -12.82 -19.31
N GLY A 109 -4.34 -11.79 -19.42
CA GLY A 109 -3.96 -11.19 -20.69
C GLY A 109 -4.83 -9.99 -21.10
N HIS A 110 -5.99 -9.79 -20.49
CA HIS A 110 -6.80 -8.58 -20.66
C HIS A 110 -6.50 -7.62 -19.51
N PRO A 111 -5.78 -6.51 -19.74
CA PRO A 111 -5.33 -5.66 -18.65
C PRO A 111 -6.49 -4.98 -17.93
N GLU A 112 -6.59 -5.20 -16.62
CA GLU A 112 -7.35 -4.35 -15.70
C GLU A 112 -6.42 -3.27 -15.11
N GLY A 113 -6.95 -2.22 -14.51
CA GLY A 113 -6.13 -1.14 -14.00
C GLY A 113 -6.78 -0.33 -12.90
N TYR A 114 -6.51 0.97 -12.92
CA TYR A 114 -6.86 1.89 -11.85
C TYR A 114 -8.38 1.95 -11.59
N LEU A 115 -9.19 1.97 -12.65
CA LEU A 115 -10.65 2.05 -12.54
C LEU A 115 -11.23 0.75 -11.95
N GLU A 116 -10.73 -0.40 -12.38
CA GLU A 116 -11.13 -1.71 -11.88
C GLU A 116 -10.76 -1.89 -10.40
N ALA A 117 -9.59 -1.39 -9.99
CA ALA A 117 -9.17 -1.38 -8.59
C ALA A 117 -10.10 -0.51 -7.73
N PHE A 118 -10.48 0.69 -8.18
CA PHE A 118 -11.48 1.51 -7.47
C PHE A 118 -12.85 0.84 -7.44
N ALA A 119 -13.28 0.26 -8.56
CA ALA A 119 -14.55 -0.45 -8.63
C ALA A 119 -14.59 -1.66 -7.66
N ASN A 120 -13.46 -2.30 -7.37
CA ASN A 120 -13.38 -3.35 -6.33
C ASN A 120 -13.74 -2.81 -4.95
N ILE A 121 -13.21 -1.63 -4.57
CA ILE A 121 -13.50 -0.99 -3.28
C ILE A 121 -15.00 -0.68 -3.16
N TYR A 122 -15.58 -0.03 -4.18
CA TYR A 122 -17.01 0.31 -4.18
C TYR A 122 -17.91 -0.92 -4.15
N ARG A 123 -17.59 -1.94 -4.96
CA ARG A 123 -18.34 -3.20 -5.00
C ARG A 123 -18.32 -3.89 -3.63
N ASN A 124 -17.13 -4.04 -3.05
CA ASN A 124 -16.94 -4.69 -1.75
C ASN A 124 -17.71 -3.95 -0.64
N PHE A 125 -17.58 -2.62 -0.58
CA PHE A 125 -18.36 -1.79 0.34
C PHE A 125 -19.88 -1.96 0.16
N ALA A 126 -20.38 -1.92 -1.09
CA ALA A 126 -21.79 -2.07 -1.38
C ALA A 126 -22.34 -3.46 -0.98
N HIS A 127 -21.56 -4.54 -1.14
CA HIS A 127 -21.94 -5.86 -0.64
C HIS A 127 -22.08 -5.86 0.88
N CYS A 128 -21.16 -5.22 1.60
CA CYS A 128 -21.24 -5.11 3.06
C CYS A 128 -22.46 -4.31 3.53
N VAL A 129 -22.79 -3.20 2.86
CA VAL A 129 -24.01 -2.42 3.16
C VAL A 129 -25.27 -3.25 2.96
N ARG A 130 -25.38 -3.96 1.83
CA ARG A 130 -26.55 -4.81 1.55
C ARG A 130 -26.70 -5.95 2.56
N ALA A 131 -25.59 -6.56 2.97
CA ALA A 131 -25.62 -7.60 4.01
C ALA A 131 -26.12 -7.03 5.34
N TYR A 132 -25.64 -5.84 5.73
CA TYR A 132 -26.07 -5.15 6.94
C TYR A 132 -27.58 -4.81 6.90
N GLU A 133 -28.07 -4.23 5.80
CA GLU A 133 -29.50 -3.91 5.62
C GLU A 133 -30.39 -5.16 5.68
N ALA A 134 -29.89 -6.30 5.21
CA ALA A 134 -30.58 -7.59 5.29
C ALA A 134 -30.47 -8.28 6.66
N GLY A 135 -29.76 -7.70 7.63
CA GLY A 135 -29.51 -8.31 8.94
C GLY A 135 -28.55 -9.52 8.89
N HIS A 136 -27.75 -9.63 7.84
CA HIS A 136 -26.76 -10.71 7.65
C HIS A 136 -25.34 -10.23 7.89
N LYS A 137 -24.48 -11.16 8.30
CA LYS A 137 -23.04 -10.91 8.33
C LYS A 137 -22.50 -10.89 6.88
N PRO A 138 -21.70 -9.88 6.48
CA PRO A 138 -21.11 -9.86 5.15
C PRO A 138 -20.15 -11.03 4.93
N ASP A 139 -20.08 -11.50 3.68
CA ASP A 139 -19.05 -12.45 3.26
C ASP A 139 -17.66 -11.81 3.45
N PRO A 140 -16.72 -12.47 4.16
CA PRO A 140 -15.37 -11.97 4.33
C PRO A 140 -14.66 -11.58 3.03
N ILE A 141 -14.97 -12.22 1.90
CA ILE A 141 -14.37 -11.88 0.59
C ILE A 141 -14.69 -10.45 0.14
N HIS A 142 -15.81 -9.90 0.62
CA HIS A 142 -16.25 -8.53 0.35
C HIS A 142 -15.84 -7.53 1.44
N ALA A 143 -15.22 -7.99 2.52
CA ALA A 143 -14.77 -7.13 3.61
C ALA A 143 -13.38 -6.50 3.36
N ASP A 144 -12.77 -6.76 2.19
CA ASP A 144 -11.50 -6.17 1.80
C ASP A 144 -11.70 -4.79 1.16
N PHE A 145 -11.73 -3.77 2.03
CA PHE A 145 -11.66 -2.35 1.68
C PHE A 145 -11.20 -1.53 2.90
N PRO A 146 -10.66 -0.32 2.72
CA PRO A 146 -10.17 0.50 3.83
C PRO A 146 -11.27 0.81 4.85
N SER A 147 -10.98 0.55 6.13
CA SER A 147 -11.87 0.83 7.25
C SER A 147 -11.68 2.25 7.80
N ILE A 148 -12.57 2.66 8.70
CA ILE A 148 -12.39 3.92 9.46
C ILE A 148 -11.10 3.91 10.29
N GLN A 149 -10.69 2.74 10.80
CA GLN A 149 -9.46 2.62 11.59
C GLN A 149 -8.23 2.85 10.72
N ASP A 150 -8.26 2.40 9.46
CA ASP A 150 -7.19 2.67 8.50
C ASP A 150 -7.11 4.17 8.17
N GLY A 151 -8.25 4.84 8.04
CA GLY A 151 -8.32 6.29 7.88
C GLY A 151 -7.70 7.05 9.07
N VAL A 152 -8.11 6.71 10.30
CA VAL A 152 -7.53 7.31 11.52
C VAL A 152 -6.03 7.02 11.63
N ARG A 153 -5.60 5.80 11.27
CA ARG A 153 -4.19 5.41 11.25
C ARG A 153 -3.38 6.24 10.24
N GLY A 154 -3.93 6.47 9.05
CA GLY A 154 -3.32 7.32 8.02
C GLY A 154 -3.15 8.77 8.49
N MET A 155 -4.18 9.35 9.11
CA MET A 155 -4.10 10.72 9.66
C MET A 155 -3.03 10.84 10.75
N ARG A 156 -2.96 9.84 11.66
CA ARG A 156 -1.91 9.80 12.68
C ARG A 156 -0.52 9.69 12.05
N PHE A 157 -0.35 8.88 11.01
CA PHE A 157 0.91 8.76 10.30
C PHE A 157 1.36 10.12 9.74
N ILE A 158 0.48 10.85 9.05
CA ILE A 158 0.77 12.19 8.51
C ILE A 158 1.16 13.15 9.63
N GLU A 159 0.39 13.19 10.72
CA GLU A 159 0.69 14.04 11.88
C GLU A 159 2.09 13.76 12.44
N LYS A 160 2.47 12.49 12.58
CA LYS A 160 3.80 12.10 13.09
C LYS A 160 4.93 12.41 12.12
N VAL A 161 4.71 12.25 10.80
CA VAL A 161 5.68 12.66 9.78
C VAL A 161 5.96 14.15 9.87
N ILE A 162 4.92 15.00 9.93
CA ILE A 162 5.07 16.45 10.07
C ILE A 162 5.75 16.81 11.39
N ALA A 163 5.37 16.17 12.50
CA ALA A 163 5.98 16.40 13.80
C ALA A 163 7.47 16.01 13.81
N SER A 164 7.83 14.89 13.16
CA SER A 164 9.22 14.46 13.02
C SER A 164 10.04 15.42 12.17
N GLY A 165 9.52 15.86 11.02
CA GLY A 165 10.23 16.78 10.12
C GLY A 165 10.53 18.14 10.74
N LYS A 166 9.70 18.60 11.69
CA LYS A 166 9.91 19.84 12.44
C LYS A 166 10.78 19.68 13.69
N SER A 167 11.10 18.44 14.06
CA SER A 167 11.79 18.12 15.30
C SER A 167 13.30 18.00 15.11
N LYS A 168 14.07 18.29 16.16
CA LYS A 168 15.49 17.92 16.23
C LYS A 168 15.69 16.49 16.76
N ALA A 169 14.65 15.89 17.33
CA ALA A 169 14.67 14.50 17.77
C ALA A 169 14.50 13.59 16.55
N LYS A 170 15.35 12.57 16.42
CA LYS A 170 15.37 11.70 15.25
C LYS A 170 14.14 10.81 15.14
N TRP A 171 13.74 10.12 16.21
CA TRP A 171 12.66 9.13 16.17
C TRP A 171 11.41 9.60 16.91
N VAL A 172 10.27 9.53 16.24
CA VAL A 172 8.94 9.86 16.76
C VAL A 172 8.08 8.60 16.80
N LYS A 173 7.55 8.28 17.99
CA LYS A 173 6.67 7.12 18.19
C LYS A 173 5.32 7.33 17.52
N MET A 174 4.79 6.27 16.93
CA MET A 174 3.47 6.29 16.30
C MET A 174 2.33 6.44 17.31
N GLY A 175 2.48 5.88 18.52
CA GLY A 175 1.49 5.95 19.59
C GLY A 175 0.25 5.11 19.37
#